data_AF-X1CR89-F1
#
_entry.id   AF-X1CR89-F1
#
_cell.length_a   1.000
_cell.length_b   1.000
_cell.length_c   1.000
_cell.angle_alpha   90.00
_cell.angle_beta   90.00
_cell.angle_gamma   90.00
#
_symmetry.space_group_name_H-M   'P 1'
#
loop_
_entity.id
_entity.type
_entity.pdbx_description
1 polymer ?
#
loop_
_entity_poly.entity_id
_entity_poly.type
_entity_poly.pdbx_seq_one_letter_code
_entity_poly.pdbx_strand_id
1 'polypeptide(L)'
;IARTKIDAMNVKVYDDLGEIIGASLIDSIDDDSTKTVTIALYFNRVPLAPASKFKFFLEYYLPPEEYISFNWLQQSLSINLLTTKYEFLIREQTTNVIIEGCGTFEYMSSLPEALYSSGNSKVLVYVVENVSPLVEKDVLLTFSVDLFEILLRPIAFVLIIALLSSIFVLAIKTLKREEQVSIFKKEFIPTSEIREFCS
;
A
#
# COMPACT_ATOMS: atom_id res chain seq x y z
N ILE A 1 17.74 18.51 11.39
CA ILE A 1 16.98 17.67 12.34
C ILE A 1 15.52 17.73 11.90
N ALA A 2 14.83 16.60 11.85
CA ALA A 2 13.40 16.51 11.56
C ALA A 2 12.70 15.81 12.72
N ARG A 3 11.47 16.16 13.04
CA ARG A 3 10.69 15.52 14.12
C ARG A 3 9.42 14.92 13.55
N THR A 4 9.23 13.62 13.77
CA THR A 4 8.01 12.89 13.39
C THR A 4 7.13 12.68 14.61
N LYS A 5 5.91 12.19 14.43
CA LYS A 5 5.06 11.82 15.56
C LYS A 5 5.64 10.63 16.36
N ILE A 6 5.27 10.55 17.64
CA ILE A 6 5.78 9.54 18.59
C ILE A 6 5.40 8.09 18.21
N ASP A 7 4.24 7.92 17.59
CA ASP A 7 3.67 6.67 17.11
C ASP A 7 4.25 6.22 15.76
N ALA A 8 5.16 6.99 15.16
CA ALA A 8 5.81 6.62 13.91
C ALA A 8 6.62 5.30 14.05
N MET A 9 6.34 4.37 13.15
CA MET A 9 6.96 3.05 13.05
C MET A 9 7.72 2.91 11.72
N ASN A 10 8.70 1.99 11.67
CA ASN A 10 9.45 1.64 10.45
C ASN A 10 10.05 2.85 9.73
N VAL A 11 10.59 3.80 10.49
CA VAL A 11 11.15 5.03 9.93
C VAL A 11 12.40 4.72 9.13
N LYS A 12 12.41 5.13 7.85
CA LYS A 12 13.51 4.96 6.91
C LYS A 12 13.94 6.30 6.37
N VAL A 13 15.26 6.50 6.26
CA VAL A 13 15.85 7.68 5.66
C VAL A 13 16.78 7.25 4.53
N TYR A 14 16.52 7.74 3.34
CA TYR A 14 17.29 7.37 2.15
C TYR A 14 17.43 8.54 1.20
N ASP A 15 18.34 8.43 0.24
CA ASP A 15 18.48 9.36 -0.88
C ASP A 15 18.51 8.59 -2.20
N ASP A 16 18.85 9.29 -3.29
CA ASP A 16 18.91 8.69 -4.63
C ASP A 16 19.99 7.58 -4.73
N LEU A 17 20.91 7.45 -3.77
CA LEU A 17 21.95 6.41 -3.71
C LEU A 17 21.60 5.26 -2.75
N GLY A 18 20.48 5.34 -2.04
CA GLY A 18 20.03 4.33 -1.08
C GLY A 18 19.98 4.83 0.36
N GLU A 19 19.98 3.91 1.31
CA GLU A 19 19.77 4.21 2.73
C GLU A 19 20.92 5.04 3.35
N ILE A 20 20.56 5.94 4.27
CA ILE A 20 21.50 6.75 5.05
C ILE A 20 21.74 6.08 6.40
N ILE A 21 22.88 5.41 6.54
CA ILE A 21 23.24 4.61 7.73
C ILE A 21 23.38 5.48 8.99
N GLY A 22 23.71 6.77 8.82
CA GLY A 22 23.82 7.73 9.93
C GLY A 22 22.49 8.29 10.43
N ALA A 23 21.35 7.71 10.04
CA ALA A 23 20.05 8.11 10.56
C ALA A 23 19.78 7.45 11.91
N SER A 24 19.45 8.25 12.93
CA SER A 24 19.02 7.76 14.24
C SER A 24 17.66 8.35 14.63
N LEU A 25 16.85 7.54 15.29
CA LEU A 25 15.65 7.99 15.99
C LEU A 25 15.90 7.98 17.48
N ILE A 26 15.62 9.11 18.11
CA ILE A 26 15.66 9.28 19.55
C ILE A 26 14.34 9.93 19.94
N ASP A 27 13.73 9.49 21.03
CA ASP A 27 12.55 10.17 21.56
C ASP A 27 12.92 11.63 21.85
N SER A 28 12.04 12.57 21.47
CA SER A 28 12.33 13.98 21.63
C SER A 28 12.45 14.32 23.11
N ILE A 29 13.52 15.04 23.46
CA ILE A 29 13.78 15.48 24.85
C ILE A 29 12.81 16.61 25.23
N ASP A 30 12.33 17.38 24.24
CA ASP A 30 11.54 18.59 24.45
C ASP A 30 10.02 18.39 24.30
N ASP A 31 9.57 17.28 23.69
CA ASP A 31 8.17 17.05 23.34
C ASP A 31 7.84 15.56 23.27
N ASP A 32 7.19 15.04 24.32
CA ASP A 32 6.77 13.62 24.45
C ASP A 32 5.89 13.12 23.30
N SER A 33 5.32 14.03 22.50
CA SER A 33 4.48 13.68 21.34
C SER A 33 5.28 13.45 20.04
N THR A 34 6.61 13.60 20.08
CA THR A 34 7.45 13.51 18.87
C THR A 34 8.71 12.67 19.03
N LYS A 35 9.16 12.10 17.92
CA LYS A 35 10.47 11.45 17.78
C LYS A 35 11.39 12.33 16.94
N THR A 36 12.61 12.51 17.41
CA THR A 36 13.63 13.28 16.70
C THR A 36 14.42 12.37 15.77
N VAL A 37 14.36 12.67 14.48
CA VAL A 37 15.16 12.06 13.42
C VAL A 37 16.41 12.91 13.20
N THR A 38 17.56 12.34 13.57
CA THR A 38 18.88 12.95 13.33
C THR A 38 19.53 12.26 12.14
N ILE A 39 19.98 13.04 11.16
CA ILE A 39 20.63 12.54 9.95
C ILE A 39 22.09 12.96 9.97
N ALA A 40 22.98 12.03 10.29
CA ALA A 40 24.42 12.24 10.27
C ALA A 40 25.01 11.84 8.91
N LEU A 41 25.24 12.83 8.04
CA LEU A 41 25.68 12.59 6.67
C LEU A 41 27.10 11.99 6.58
N TYR A 42 27.99 12.29 7.52
CA TYR A 42 29.41 11.92 7.46
C TYR A 42 29.70 10.40 7.49
N PHE A 43 28.71 9.56 7.85
CA PHE A 43 28.89 8.11 7.91
C PHE A 43 29.01 7.46 6.54
N ASN A 44 28.13 7.85 5.60
CA ASN A 44 28.08 7.24 4.28
C ASN A 44 27.81 8.23 3.15
N ARG A 45 27.87 9.54 3.44
CA ARG A 45 27.73 10.65 2.47
C ARG A 45 28.77 11.74 2.74
N VAL A 46 28.89 12.66 1.78
CA VAL A 46 29.83 13.79 1.86
C VAL A 46 29.23 14.89 2.74
N PRO A 47 30.02 15.52 3.63
CA PRO A 47 29.55 16.66 4.41
C PRO A 47 29.13 17.82 3.49
N LEU A 48 28.09 18.54 3.92
CA LEU A 48 27.53 19.64 3.14
C LEU A 48 28.42 20.88 3.24
N ALA A 49 28.83 21.41 2.08
CA ALA A 49 29.46 22.72 2.00
C ALA A 49 28.41 23.83 2.19
N PRO A 50 28.80 25.04 2.62
CA PRO A 50 27.89 26.19 2.64
C PRO A 50 27.22 26.41 1.28
N ALA A 51 25.93 26.75 1.29
CA ALA A 51 25.09 26.92 0.10
C ALA A 51 24.89 25.68 -0.80
N SER A 52 25.39 24.50 -0.39
CA SER A 52 25.04 23.24 -1.05
C SER A 52 23.60 22.84 -0.73
N LYS A 53 23.01 22.02 -1.61
CA LYS A 53 21.66 21.50 -1.46
C LYS A 53 21.73 20.00 -1.19
N PHE A 54 20.89 19.54 -0.28
CA PHE A 54 20.76 18.13 0.04
C PHE A 54 19.30 17.70 -0.13
N LYS A 55 19.10 16.55 -0.78
CA LYS A 55 17.79 15.95 -0.99
C LYS A 55 17.81 14.57 -0.34
N PHE A 56 16.77 14.29 0.43
CA PHE A 56 16.57 13.00 1.07
C PHE A 56 15.07 12.70 1.11
N PHE A 57 14.75 11.47 1.42
CA PHE A 57 13.43 10.95 1.62
C PHE A 57 13.32 10.40 3.04
N LEU A 58 12.21 10.70 3.68
CA LEU A 58 11.85 10.20 5.00
C LEU A 58 10.52 9.48 4.85
N GLU A 59 10.51 8.18 5.12
CA GLU A 59 9.33 7.32 5.04
C GLU A 59 9.06 6.75 6.43
N TYR A 60 7.79 6.72 6.84
CA TYR A 60 7.38 6.11 8.09
C TYR A 60 5.91 5.68 8.01
N TYR A 61 5.55 4.76 8.89
CA TYR A 61 4.19 4.25 9.05
C TYR A 61 3.55 4.81 10.30
N LEU A 62 2.28 5.19 10.22
CA LEU A 62 1.46 5.59 11.36
C LEU A 62 0.34 4.55 11.55
N PRO A 63 0.02 4.17 12.80
CA PRO A 63 -1.08 3.25 13.09
C PRO A 63 -2.42 3.88 12.67
N PRO A 64 -3.18 3.27 11.74
CA PRO A 64 -4.40 3.86 11.21
C PRO A 64 -5.50 4.01 12.26
N GLU A 65 -5.47 3.20 13.32
CA GLU A 65 -6.48 3.20 14.39
C GLU A 65 -6.57 4.55 15.13
N GLU A 66 -5.49 5.33 15.13
CA GLU A 66 -5.45 6.64 15.80
C GLU A 66 -5.92 7.80 14.91
N TYR A 67 -5.92 7.62 13.59
CA TYR A 67 -6.20 8.70 12.62
C TYR A 67 -7.45 8.49 11.78
N ILE A 68 -7.91 7.23 11.68
CA ILE A 68 -9.04 6.84 10.85
C ILE A 68 -10.16 6.33 11.74
N SER A 69 -11.34 6.89 11.57
CA SER A 69 -12.57 6.40 12.17
C SER A 69 -13.48 5.82 11.10
N PHE A 70 -14.19 4.74 11.44
CA PHE A 70 -15.03 4.00 10.53
C PHE A 70 -16.49 4.02 11.00
N ASN A 71 -17.40 4.34 10.08
CA ASN A 71 -18.83 4.25 10.28
C ASN A 71 -19.48 3.57 9.06
N TRP A 72 -19.51 2.23 9.08
CA TRP A 72 -20.17 1.36 8.09
C TRP A 72 -19.77 1.59 6.63
N LEU A 73 -20.26 2.66 5.99
CA LEU A 73 -19.97 3.02 4.59
C LEU A 73 -19.15 4.32 4.48
N GLN A 74 -18.92 4.98 5.60
CA GLN A 74 -18.20 6.25 5.71
C GLN A 74 -16.91 6.04 6.50
N GLN A 75 -15.84 6.66 6.03
CA GLN A 75 -14.58 6.78 6.75
C GLN A 75 -14.28 8.25 6.98
N SER A 76 -13.73 8.56 8.15
CA SER A 76 -13.20 9.90 8.42
C SER A 76 -11.72 9.81 8.80
N LEU A 77 -10.91 10.64 8.14
CA LEU A 77 -9.48 10.78 8.37
C LEU A 77 -9.21 12.17 8.96
N SER A 78 -8.54 12.22 10.11
CA SER A 78 -8.06 13.47 10.70
C SER A 78 -6.53 13.47 10.70
N ILE A 79 -5.91 14.37 9.94
CA ILE A 79 -4.45 14.42 9.80
C ILE A 79 -3.94 15.86 9.73
N ASN A 80 -2.80 16.12 10.37
CA ASN A 80 -2.04 17.34 10.18
C ASN A 80 -1.25 17.25 8.87
N LEU A 81 -1.50 18.14 7.91
CA LEU A 81 -0.81 18.16 6.62
C LEU A 81 0.70 18.49 6.75
N LEU A 82 1.08 19.11 7.85
CA LEU A 82 2.47 19.41 8.22
C LEU A 82 2.98 18.30 9.14
N THR A 83 3.16 17.10 8.57
CA THR A 83 3.40 15.87 9.34
C THR A 83 4.77 15.79 10.03
N THR A 84 5.67 16.73 9.73
CA THR A 84 7.03 16.76 10.27
C THR A 84 7.33 18.16 10.81
N LYS A 85 7.85 18.26 12.03
CA LYS A 85 8.34 19.54 12.58
C LYS A 85 9.82 19.71 12.25
N TYR A 86 10.24 20.93 11.95
CA TYR A 86 11.60 21.27 11.57
C TYR A 86 12.08 22.51 12.31
N GLU A 87 13.38 22.71 12.43
CA GLU A 87 13.97 23.91 13.06
C GLU A 87 14.23 25.04 12.05
N PHE A 88 13.75 24.90 10.81
CA PHE A 88 13.99 25.83 9.71
C PHE A 88 12.68 26.24 9.03
N LEU A 89 12.73 27.39 8.36
CA LEU A 89 11.61 27.91 7.55
C LEU A 89 11.46 27.06 6.28
N ILE A 90 10.25 26.58 6.03
CA ILE A 90 9.93 25.93 4.76
C ILE A 90 9.42 27.00 3.79
N ARG A 91 10.08 27.14 2.64
CA ARG A 91 9.67 28.10 1.61
C ARG A 91 8.36 27.68 0.95
N GLU A 92 8.24 26.42 0.57
CA GLU A 92 7.10 25.87 -0.14
C GLU A 92 6.98 24.39 0.22
N GLN A 93 5.76 23.94 0.52
CA GLN A 93 5.44 22.56 0.80
C GLN A 93 4.20 22.16 0.02
N THR A 94 4.32 21.07 -0.72
CA THR A 94 3.20 20.41 -1.39
C THR A 94 2.93 19.08 -0.69
N THR A 95 1.75 18.96 -0.07
CA THR A 95 1.29 17.75 0.58
C THR A 95 0.27 17.06 -0.31
N ASN A 96 0.60 15.84 -0.77
CA ASN A 96 -0.32 15.00 -1.54
C ASN A 96 -0.94 13.96 -0.61
N VAL A 97 -2.26 14.04 -0.40
CA VAL A 97 -3.02 13.03 0.31
C VAL A 97 -3.64 12.09 -0.71
N ILE A 98 -3.24 10.82 -0.68
CA ILE A 98 -3.72 9.80 -1.62
C ILE A 98 -4.64 8.85 -0.86
N ILE A 99 -5.90 8.77 -1.27
CA ILE A 99 -6.91 7.89 -0.66
C ILE A 99 -7.34 6.86 -1.70
N GLU A 100 -6.98 5.60 -1.47
CA GLU A 100 -7.38 4.47 -2.30
C GLU A 100 -8.79 3.98 -1.92
N GLY A 101 -9.58 3.53 -2.92
CA GLY A 101 -10.96 3.07 -2.71
C GLY A 101 -11.93 4.16 -2.27
N CYS A 102 -11.56 5.43 -2.48
CA CYS A 102 -12.38 6.58 -2.15
C CYS A 102 -13.48 6.77 -3.20
N GLY A 103 -14.75 6.60 -2.80
CA GLY A 103 -15.90 6.82 -3.66
C GLY A 103 -16.21 8.30 -3.83
N THR A 104 -16.83 8.91 -2.82
CA THR A 104 -17.21 10.33 -2.83
C THR A 104 -16.78 11.01 -1.53
N PHE A 105 -16.32 12.26 -1.62
CA PHE A 105 -16.09 13.09 -0.44
C PHE A 105 -17.41 13.68 0.02
N GLU A 106 -17.77 13.44 1.26
CA GLU A 106 -18.96 14.00 1.89
C GLU A 106 -18.63 15.31 2.62
N TYR A 107 -17.45 15.37 3.24
CA TYR A 107 -16.99 16.54 3.98
C TYR A 107 -15.47 16.71 3.89
N MET A 108 -15.03 17.97 3.82
CA MET A 108 -13.63 18.37 3.95
C MET A 108 -13.57 19.64 4.77
N SER A 109 -12.79 19.66 5.85
CA SER A 109 -12.64 20.87 6.69
C SER A 109 -11.90 22.00 5.95
N SER A 110 -11.00 21.64 5.04
CA SER A 110 -10.28 22.57 4.16
C SER A 110 -10.29 22.05 2.73
N LEU A 111 -10.49 22.94 1.76
CA LEU A 111 -10.45 22.57 0.35
C LEU A 111 -9.00 22.44 -0.14
N PRO A 112 -8.67 21.41 -0.93
CA PRO A 112 -7.37 21.30 -1.59
C PRO A 112 -7.27 22.27 -2.77
N GLU A 113 -6.05 22.69 -3.10
CA GLU A 113 -5.77 23.49 -4.30
C GLU A 113 -6.03 22.68 -5.59
N ALA A 114 -5.86 21.37 -5.55
CA ALA A 114 -6.25 20.50 -6.65
C ALA A 114 -6.75 19.12 -6.18
N LEU A 115 -7.68 18.54 -6.94
CA LEU A 115 -8.24 17.22 -6.71
C LEU A 115 -8.21 16.41 -8.00
N TYR A 116 -7.51 15.28 -7.98
CA TYR A 116 -7.35 14.38 -9.12
C TYR A 116 -7.91 13.01 -8.79
N SER A 117 -8.45 12.32 -9.80
CA SER A 117 -8.77 10.90 -9.71
C SER A 117 -7.77 10.13 -10.57
N SER A 118 -7.06 9.19 -9.96
CA SER A 118 -6.04 8.36 -10.60
C SER A 118 -6.37 6.89 -10.36
N GLY A 119 -6.97 6.24 -11.35
CA GLY A 119 -7.51 4.88 -11.20
C GLY A 119 -8.51 4.83 -10.03
N ASN A 120 -8.23 3.97 -9.05
CA ASN A 120 -9.06 3.74 -7.87
C ASN A 120 -8.69 4.66 -6.69
N SER A 121 -7.90 5.70 -6.93
CA SER A 121 -7.43 6.61 -5.89
C SER A 121 -7.88 8.04 -6.18
N LYS A 122 -8.17 8.78 -5.12
CA LYS A 122 -8.31 10.24 -5.17
C LYS A 122 -7.09 10.88 -4.53
N VAL A 123 -6.53 11.85 -5.23
CA VAL A 123 -5.35 12.61 -4.80
C VAL A 123 -5.77 14.03 -4.50
N LEU A 124 -5.63 14.45 -3.24
CA LEU A 124 -5.83 15.82 -2.81
C LEU A 124 -4.47 16.50 -2.69
N VAL A 125 -4.29 17.62 -3.37
CA VAL A 125 -3.04 18.37 -3.36
C VAL A 125 -3.24 19.64 -2.54
N TYR A 126 -2.44 19.75 -1.48
CA TYR A 126 -2.37 20.92 -0.61
C TYR A 126 -1.06 21.66 -0.82
N VAL A 127 -1.10 22.96 -1.09
CA VAL A 127 0.11 23.80 -1.25
C VAL A 127 0.15 24.85 -0.15
N VAL A 128 1.28 24.95 0.53
CA VAL A 128 1.50 25.96 1.58
C VAL A 128 2.86 26.62 1.38
N GLU A 129 2.88 27.95 1.46
CA GLU A 129 4.08 28.76 1.33
C GLU A 129 4.49 29.36 2.69
N ASN A 130 5.80 29.58 2.87
CA ASN A 130 6.39 30.24 4.05
C ASN A 130 5.92 29.66 5.39
N VAL A 131 6.06 28.34 5.56
CA VAL A 131 5.60 27.62 6.75
C VAL A 131 6.63 27.73 7.88
N SER A 132 6.16 28.24 9.01
CA SER A 132 6.92 28.29 10.27
C SER A 132 6.78 26.96 11.03
N PRO A 133 7.80 26.54 11.80
CA PRO A 133 7.77 25.34 12.65
C PRO A 133 6.61 25.23 13.65
N LEU A 134 5.97 26.36 13.97
CA LEU A 134 4.91 26.46 14.99
C LEU A 134 3.50 26.31 14.41
N VAL A 135 3.38 26.20 13.08
CA VAL A 135 2.07 26.13 12.41
C VAL A 135 1.66 24.68 12.28
N GLU A 136 0.40 24.40 12.63
CA GLU A 136 -0.27 23.13 12.40
C GLU A 136 -1.41 23.34 11.41
N LYS A 137 -1.63 22.38 10.50
CA LYS A 137 -2.69 22.45 9.49
C LYS A 137 -3.47 21.15 9.47
N ASP A 138 -4.38 21.03 10.44
CA ASP A 138 -5.25 19.88 10.57
C ASP A 138 -6.36 19.86 9.53
N VAL A 139 -6.54 18.71 8.92
CA VAL A 139 -7.58 18.46 7.94
C VAL A 139 -8.38 17.23 8.33
N LEU A 140 -9.70 17.42 8.36
CA LEU A 140 -10.68 16.38 8.55
C LEU A 140 -11.35 16.10 7.20
N LEU A 141 -11.25 14.87 6.74
CA LEU A 141 -11.86 14.38 5.52
C LEU A 141 -12.88 13.30 5.89
N THR A 142 -14.09 13.37 5.35
CA THR A 142 -15.08 12.29 5.43
C THR A 142 -15.44 11.85 4.02
N PHE A 143 -15.34 10.55 3.77
CA PHE A 143 -15.57 9.99 2.44
C PHE A 143 -16.29 8.64 2.52
N SER A 144 -17.05 8.35 1.48
CA SER A 144 -17.68 7.04 1.29
C SER A 144 -16.66 6.05 0.72
N VAL A 145 -16.69 4.82 1.22
CA VAL A 145 -15.82 3.74 0.74
C VAL A 145 -16.57 2.92 -0.31
N ASP A 146 -15.93 2.67 -1.46
CA ASP A 146 -16.48 1.71 -2.42
C ASP A 146 -16.14 0.28 -1.98
N LEU A 147 -17.00 -0.30 -1.14
CA LEU A 147 -16.85 -1.67 -0.65
C LEU A 147 -16.84 -2.70 -1.78
N PHE A 148 -17.60 -2.49 -2.86
CA PHE A 148 -17.62 -3.42 -3.99
C PHE A 148 -16.26 -3.47 -4.65
N GLU A 149 -15.63 -2.31 -4.83
CA GLU A 149 -14.31 -2.21 -5.43
C GLU A 149 -13.22 -2.85 -4.55
N ILE A 150 -13.28 -2.65 -3.23
CA ILE A 150 -12.36 -3.30 -2.29
C ILE A 150 -12.53 -4.82 -2.31
N LEU A 151 -13.77 -5.32 -2.31
CA LEU A 151 -14.07 -6.75 -2.30
C LEU A 151 -13.83 -7.44 -3.65
N LEU A 152 -13.81 -6.70 -4.75
CA LEU A 152 -13.62 -7.27 -6.09
C LEU A 152 -12.29 -8.01 -6.22
N ARG A 153 -11.20 -7.49 -5.63
CA ARG A 153 -9.87 -8.13 -5.66
C ARG A 153 -9.89 -9.53 -5.02
N PRO A 154 -10.24 -9.70 -3.73
CA PRO A 154 -10.28 -11.03 -3.12
C PRO A 154 -11.27 -11.98 -3.80
N ILE A 155 -12.44 -11.48 -4.24
CA ILE A 155 -13.41 -12.29 -5.00
C ILE A 155 -12.79 -12.79 -6.31
N ALA A 156 -12.11 -11.93 -7.07
CA ALA A 156 -11.44 -12.31 -8.31
C ALA A 156 -10.36 -13.38 -8.06
N PHE A 157 -9.57 -13.26 -7.00
CA PHE A 157 -8.59 -14.30 -6.63
C PHE A 157 -9.27 -15.65 -6.33
N VAL A 158 -10.37 -15.65 -5.57
CA VAL A 158 -11.12 -16.86 -5.27
C VAL A 158 -11.68 -17.50 -6.55
N LEU A 159 -12.22 -16.70 -7.47
CA LEU A 159 -12.74 -17.18 -8.75
C LEU A 159 -11.64 -17.80 -9.62
N ILE A 160 -10.44 -17.21 -9.67
CA ILE A 160 -9.30 -17.76 -10.40
C ILE A 160 -8.90 -19.13 -9.82
N ILE A 161 -8.79 -19.24 -8.49
CA ILE A 161 -8.46 -20.51 -7.82
C ILE A 161 -9.53 -21.57 -8.10
N ALA A 162 -10.80 -21.20 -8.05
CA ALA A 162 -11.92 -22.11 -8.33
C ALA A 162 -11.89 -22.60 -9.79
N LEU A 163 -11.59 -21.71 -10.74
CA LEU A 163 -11.47 -22.03 -12.16
C LEU A 163 -10.32 -23.02 -12.42
N LEU A 164 -9.14 -22.75 -11.87
CA LEU A 164 -7.97 -23.64 -12.00
C LEU A 164 -8.26 -25.03 -11.39
N SER A 165 -8.92 -25.05 -10.24
CA SER A 165 -9.33 -26.30 -9.57
C SER A 165 -10.34 -27.09 -10.41
N SER A 166 -11.31 -26.41 -11.03
CA SER A 166 -12.26 -27.04 -11.94
C SER A 166 -11.58 -27.64 -13.18
N ILE A 167 -10.65 -26.90 -13.79
CA ILE A 167 -9.86 -27.40 -14.94
C ILE A 167 -9.05 -28.64 -14.53
N PHE A 168 -8.42 -28.60 -13.36
CA PHE A 168 -7.63 -29.72 -12.83
C PHE A 168 -8.50 -30.98 -12.63
N VAL A 169 -9.68 -30.84 -12.01
CA VAL A 169 -10.61 -31.96 -11.80
C VAL A 169 -11.08 -32.54 -13.14
N LEU A 170 -11.40 -31.68 -14.11
CA LEU A 170 -11.77 -32.11 -15.45
C LEU A 170 -10.64 -32.90 -16.12
N ALA A 171 -9.41 -32.39 -16.08
CA ALA A 171 -8.23 -33.03 -16.67
C ALA A 171 -8.00 -34.45 -16.09
N ILE A 172 -8.06 -34.60 -14.76
CA ILE A 172 -7.94 -35.91 -14.09
C ILE A 172 -9.07 -36.85 -14.52
N LYS A 173 -10.31 -36.34 -14.62
CA LYS A 173 -11.47 -37.17 -15.00
C LYS A 173 -11.38 -37.63 -16.46
N THR A 174 -10.91 -36.78 -17.38
CA THR A 174 -10.64 -37.17 -18.76
C THR A 174 -9.52 -38.20 -18.86
N LEU A 175 -8.43 -38.05 -18.09
CA LEU A 175 -7.31 -39.00 -18.10
C LEU A 175 -7.73 -40.39 -17.61
N LYS A 176 -8.48 -40.46 -16.50
CA LYS A 176 -9.05 -41.73 -16.00
C LYS A 176 -10.01 -42.39 -16.99
N ARG A 177 -10.78 -41.59 -17.75
CA ARG A 177 -11.71 -42.10 -18.76
C ARG A 177 -10.94 -42.70 -19.94
N GLU A 178 -9.85 -42.08 -20.38
CA GLU A 178 -8.98 -42.64 -21.42
C GLU A 178 -8.32 -43.94 -20.97
N GLU A 179 -7.82 -44.00 -19.74
CA GLU A 179 -7.28 -45.24 -19.15
C GLU A 179 -8.33 -46.37 -19.13
N GLN A 180 -9.55 -46.09 -18.68
CA GLN A 180 -10.62 -47.10 -18.66
C GLN A 180 -11.01 -47.59 -20.07
N VAL A 181 -11.12 -46.69 -21.04
CA VAL A 181 -11.43 -47.08 -22.44
C VAL A 181 -10.29 -47.91 -23.05
N SER A 182 -9.04 -47.65 -22.67
CA SER A 182 -7.89 -48.44 -23.13
C SER A 182 -7.86 -49.85 -22.54
N ILE A 183 -8.31 -50.03 -21.29
CA ILE A 183 -8.42 -51.34 -20.62
C ILE A 183 -9.54 -52.16 -21.25
N PHE A 184 -10.73 -51.57 -21.44
CA PHE A 184 -11.85 -52.26 -22.09
C PHE A 184 -11.55 -52.70 -23.52
N LYS A 185 -10.72 -51.95 -24.27
CA LYS A 185 -10.27 -52.39 -25.61
C LYS A 185 -9.31 -53.59 -25.58
N LYS A 186 -8.59 -53.83 -24.49
CA LYS A 186 -7.71 -55.01 -24.34
C LYS A 186 -8.47 -56.28 -23.93
N GLU A 187 -9.63 -56.16 -23.28
CA GLU A 187 -10.42 -57.31 -22.81
C GLU A 187 -11.40 -57.88 -23.86
N PHE A 188 -11.61 -57.20 -24.99
CA PHE A 188 -12.33 -57.79 -26.13
C PHE A 188 -11.44 -58.84 -26.82
N ILE A 189 -11.45 -60.07 -26.29
CA ILE A 189 -10.96 -61.25 -27.01
C ILE A 189 -11.87 -61.42 -28.23
N PRO A 190 -11.33 -61.38 -29.46
CA PRO A 190 -12.13 -61.56 -30.66
C PRO A 190 -12.69 -62.98 -30.67
N THR A 191 -14.01 -63.11 -30.83
CA THR A 191 -14.74 -64.40 -30.89
C THR A 191 -14.30 -65.31 -32.04
N SER A 192 -13.42 -64.84 -32.93
CA SER A 192 -12.78 -65.65 -33.96
C SER A 192 -11.74 -66.64 -33.40
N GLU A 193 -11.09 -66.36 -32.27
CA GLU A 193 -10.07 -67.26 -31.70
C GLU A 193 -10.67 -68.44 -30.92
N ILE A 194 -11.86 -68.28 -30.32
CA ILE A 194 -12.53 -69.38 -29.60
C ILE A 194 -13.02 -70.48 -30.58
N ARG A 195 -13.25 -70.13 -31.84
CA ARG A 195 -13.74 -71.08 -32.85
C ARG A 195 -12.65 -72.06 -33.33
N GLU A 196 -11.37 -71.73 -33.12
CA GLU A 196 -10.23 -72.59 -33.51
C GLU A 196 -9.90 -73.64 -32.43
N PHE A 197 -10.36 -73.45 -31.20
CA PHE A 197 -10.17 -74.41 -30.09
C PHE A 197 -11.32 -75.39 -29.89
N CYS A 198 -12.43 -75.26 -30.64
CA CYS A 198 -13.60 -76.13 -30.55
C CYS A 198 -13.90 -76.91 -31.84
N SER A 199 -12.95 -76.99 -32.79
CA SER A 199 -13.05 -77.85 -33.99
C SER A 199 -12.12 -79.05 -33.90
#